data_AF-A0A7V5DQL5-F1
#
_entry.id   AF-A0A7V5DQL5-F1
#
_cell.length_a   1.000
_cell.length_b   1.000
_cell.length_c   1.000
_cell.angle_alpha   90.00
_cell.angle_beta   90.00
_cell.angle_gamma   90.00
#
_symmetry.space_group_name_H-M   'P 1'
#
loop_
_entity.id
_entity.type
_entity.pdbx_description
1 polymer ?
#
loop_
_entity_poly.entity_id
_entity_poly.type
_entity_poly.pdbx_seq_one_letter_code
_entity_poly.pdbx_strand_id
1 'polypeptide(L)' 'MHHGFEIQEMRVAEDHVHIFLTFPPRYSIAHVVGLLKSISASEIFDEFPEVKKKLWGGEF' A
#
# COMPACT_ATOMS: atom_id res chain seq x y z
N MET A 1 5.29 -12.02 9.57
CA MET A 1 5.73 -11.04 10.59
C MET A 1 4.54 -10.17 10.96
N HIS A 2 4.25 -9.99 12.24
CA HIS A 2 3.22 -9.04 12.68
C HIS A 2 3.87 -7.69 12.97
N HIS A 3 3.57 -6.67 12.16
CA HIS A 3 4.15 -5.32 12.32
C HIS A 3 3.55 -4.55 13.51
N GLY A 4 2.46 -5.04 14.10
CA GLY A 4 1.70 -4.35 15.15
C GLY A 4 0.85 -3.20 14.62
N PHE A 5 0.52 -3.22 13.32
CA PHE A 5 -0.32 -2.23 12.67
C PHE A 5 -1.77 -2.65 12.81
N GLU A 6 -2.64 -1.70 13.11
CA GLU A 6 -4.08 -1.94 13.26
C GLU A 6 -4.85 -0.90 12.45
N ILE A 7 -5.60 -1.36 11.45
CA ILE A 7 -6.47 -0.52 10.64
C ILE A 7 -7.78 -0.35 11.41
N GLN A 8 -8.02 0.87 11.89
CA GLN A 8 -9.25 1.23 12.59
C GLN A 8 -10.38 1.48 11.59
N GLU A 9 -10.07 2.18 10.48
CA GLU A 9 -10.99 2.40 9.37
C GLU A 9 -10.23 2.44 8.04
N MET A 10 -10.90 2.02 6.96
CA MET A 10 -10.39 2.14 5.60
C MET A 10 -11.51 2.42 4.61
N ARG A 11 -11.25 3.32 3.67
CA ARG A 11 -12.14 3.59 2.52
C ARG A 11 -11.32 3.65 1.25
N VAL A 12 -11.76 2.92 0.24
CA VAL A 12 -11.19 2.94 -1.11
C VAL A 12 -12.08 3.81 -1.98
N ALA A 13 -11.52 4.88 -2.52
CA ALA A 13 -12.12 5.70 -3.56
C ALA A 13 -11.52 5.31 -4.93
N GLU A 14 -12.06 5.87 -6.00
CA GLU A 14 -11.63 5.55 -7.37
C GLU A 14 -10.17 5.92 -7.65
N ASP A 15 -9.68 7.01 -7.05
CA ASP A 15 -8.35 7.58 -7.30
C ASP A 15 -7.45 7.63 -6.06
N HIS A 16 -7.96 7.29 -4.87
CA HIS A 16 -7.18 7.30 -3.62
C HIS A 16 -7.74 6.35 -2.55
N VAL A 17 -6.96 6.11 -1.50
CA VAL A 17 -7.36 5.31 -0.33
C VAL A 17 -7.16 6.12 0.94
N HIS A 18 -8.19 6.17 1.78
CA HIS A 18 -8.13 6.71 3.14
C HIS A 18 -7.94 5.56 4.13
N ILE A 19 -6.94 5.65 5.01
CA ILE A 19 -6.67 4.66 6.05
C ILE A 19 -6.50 5.40 7.38
N PHE A 20 -7.27 5.01 8.39
CA PHE A 20 -7.05 5.39 9.78
C PHE A 20 -6.34 4.23 10.49
N LEU A 21 -5.10 4.46 10.91
CA LEU A 21 -4.17 3.42 11.31
C LEU A 21 -3.51 3.74 12.66
N THR A 22 -3.46 2.75 13.55
CA THR A 22 -2.58 2.73 14.71
C THR A 22 -1.34 1.90 14.40
N PHE A 23 -0.16 2.41 14.73
CA PHE A 23 1.10 1.70 14.52
C PHE A 23 2.11 1.99 15.65
N PRO A 24 3.09 1.09 15.91
CA PRO A 24 4.05 1.28 16.98
C PRO A 24 4.97 2.49 16.71
N PRO A 25 5.28 3.31 17.74
CA PRO A 25 6.03 4.56 17.56
C PRO A 25 7.50 4.37 17.14
N ARG A 26 8.01 3.13 17.16
CA ARG A 26 9.34 2.79 16.64
C ARG A 26 9.45 2.96 15.13
N TYR A 27 8.33 3.02 14.41
CA TYR A 27 8.31 3.28 12.98
C TYR A 27 8.05 4.77 12.72
N SER A 28 8.75 5.34 11.76
CA SER A 28 8.37 6.64 11.21
C SER A 28 7.14 6.48 10.29
N ILE A 29 6.31 7.52 10.20
CA ILE A 29 5.15 7.50 9.29
C ILE A 29 5.55 7.24 7.83
N ALA A 30 6.69 7.79 7.40
CA ALA A 30 7.21 7.57 6.05
C ALA A 30 7.53 6.09 5.78
N HIS A 31 8.11 5.40 6.76
CA HIS A 31 8.38 3.96 6.65
C HIS A 31 7.07 3.16 6.60
N VAL A 32 6.09 3.48 7.45
CA VAL A 32 4.77 2.82 7.45
C VAL A 32 4.09 2.97 6.09
N VAL A 33 3.99 4.20 5.56
CA VAL A 33 3.36 4.46 4.26
C VAL A 33 4.14 3.80 3.12
N GLY A 34 5.47 3.80 3.20
CA GLY A 34 6.33 3.12 2.23
C GLY A 34 6.02 1.63 2.13
N LEU A 35 5.95 0.94 3.28
CA LEU A 35 5.59 -0.48 3.35
C LEU A 35 4.19 -0.76 2.79
N LEU A 36 3.19 0.04 3.21
CA LEU A 36 1.82 -0.15 2.75
C LEU A 36 1.73 -0.03 1.23
N LYS A 37 2.33 1.02 0.65
CA LYS A 37 2.34 1.23 -0.81
C LYS A 37 3.15 0.18 -1.56
N SER A 38 4.31 -0.22 -1.05
CA SER A 38 5.17 -1.17 -1.76
C SER A 38 4.56 -2.56 -1.80
N ILE A 39 4.01 -3.02 -0.67
CA ILE A 39 3.38 -4.34 -0.57
C ILE A 39 2.10 -4.34 -1.42
N SER A 40 1.23 -3.33 -1.27
CA SER A 40 0.00 -3.29 -2.06
C SER A 40 0.27 -3.19 -3.56
N ALA A 41 1.27 -2.42 -4.00
CA ALA A 41 1.65 -2.37 -5.41
C ALA A 41 2.15 -3.72 -5.92
N SER A 42 2.96 -4.44 -5.12
CA SER A 42 3.44 -5.79 -5.49
C SER A 42 2.27 -6.74 -5.70
N GLU A 43 1.36 -6.85 -4.72
CA GLU A 43 0.20 -7.74 -4.78
C GLU A 43 -0.71 -7.37 -5.97
N ILE A 44 -0.98 -6.07 -6.18
CA ILE A 44 -1.79 -5.60 -7.32
C ILE A 44 -1.14 -5.94 -8.66
N PHE A 45 0.18 -5.83 -8.79
CA PHE A 45 0.85 -6.17 -10.04
C PHE A 45 0.90 -7.68 -10.30
N ASP A 46 0.97 -8.48 -9.24
CA ASP A 46 0.95 -9.94 -9.35
C ASP A 46 -0.46 -10.43 -9.73
N GLU A 47 -1.52 -9.85 -9.15
CA GLU A 47 -2.91 -10.20 -9.45
C GLU A 47 -3.44 -9.58 -10.75
N PHE A 48 -3.02 -8.35 -11.07
CA PHE A 48 -3.44 -7.58 -12.25
C PHE A 48 -2.22 -7.05 -13.05
N PRO A 49 -1.50 -7.92 -13.78
CA PRO A 49 -0.28 -7.52 -14.51
C PRO A 49 -0.49 -6.40 -15.55
N GLU A 50 -1.72 -6.24 -16.05
CA GLU A 50 -2.10 -5.13 -16.94
C GLU A 50 -2.00 -3.76 -16.26
N VAL A 51 -2.20 -3.68 -14.94
CA VAL A 51 -2.05 -2.43 -14.18
C VAL A 51 -0.59 -1.98 -14.21
N LYS A 52 0.35 -2.91 -14.01
CA LYS A 52 1.79 -2.65 -14.14
C LYS A 52 2.15 -2.13 -15.53
N LYS A 53 1.61 -2.76 -16.58
CA LYS A 53 1.82 -2.34 -17.98
C LYS A 53 1.25 -0.95 -18.25
N LYS A 54 0.04 -0.65 -17.75
CA LYS A 54 -0.64 0.62 -18.00
C LYS A 54 0.05 1.80 -17.33
N LEU A 55 0.54 1.60 -16.11
CA LEU A 55 1.13 2.67 -15.31
C LEU A 55 2.63 2.89 -15.59
N TRP A 56 3.38 1.86 -15.99
CA TRP A 56 4.83 1.94 -16.27
C TRP A 56 5.20 1.59 -17.72
N GLY A 57 4.23 1.55 -18.64
CA GLY A 57 4.48 1.33 -20.08
C GLY A 57 5.07 -0.05 -20.44
N GLY A 58 5.21 -0.96 -19.47
CA GLY A 58 5.91 -2.23 -19.64
C GLY A 58 7.44 -2.13 -19.54
N GLU A 59 7.98 -0.97 -19.16
CA GLU A 59 9.41 -0.76 -18.93
C GLU A 59 9.72 -0.90 -17.43
N PHE A 60 10.78 -1.65 -17.10
CA PHE A 60 11.33 -1.81 -15.75
C PHE A 60 12.86 -1.78 -15.82
#